data_AF-A0A4U1D7C0-F1
#
_entry.id   AF-A0A4U1D7C0-F1
#
_cell.length_a   1.000
_cell.length_b   1.000
_cell.length_c   1.000
_cell.angle_alpha   90.00
_cell.angle_beta   90.00
_cell.angle_gamma   90.00
#
_symmetry.space_group_name_H-M   'P 1'
#
loop_
_entity.id
_entity.type
_entity.pdbx_description
1 polymer ?
#
loop_
_entity_poly.entity_id
_entity_poly.type
_entity_poly.pdbx_seq_one_letter_code
_entity_poly.pdbx_strand_id
1 'polypeptide(L)' 'MNKRWTIGEIKKFVENNSDSKLLTTEYHGFSQKLLFKCACGNQFEKPFKKFKDNHQRKCEVCQPPKASR' A
#
# COMPACT_ATOMS: atom_id res chain seq x y z
N MET A 1 -5.03 -22.01 -6.44
CA MET A 1 -4.09 -21.22 -7.27
C MET A 1 -3.70 -19.95 -6.51
N ASN A 2 -2.42 -19.75 -6.20
CA ASN A 2 -1.97 -18.52 -5.55
C ASN A 2 -1.94 -17.40 -6.58
N LYS A 3 -2.87 -16.44 -6.48
CA LYS A 3 -2.92 -15.28 -7.36
C LYS A 3 -1.64 -14.46 -7.18
N ARG A 4 -0.75 -14.50 -8.16
CA ARG A 4 0.45 -13.65 -8.19
C ARG A 4 0.01 -12.25 -8.59
N TRP A 5 0.33 -11.28 -7.75
CA TRP A 5 0.07 -9.87 -8.02
C TRP A 5 1.21 -9.30 -8.83
N THR A 6 0.89 -8.60 -9.91
CA THR A 6 1.84 -7.80 -10.68
C THR A 6 1.82 -6.34 -10.21
N ILE A 7 2.89 -5.58 -10.47
CA ILE A 7 2.94 -4.15 -10.13
C ILE A 7 1.79 -3.37 -10.79
N GLY A 8 1.39 -3.74 -12.02
CA GLY A 8 0.28 -3.11 -12.73
C GLY A 8 -1.07 -3.37 -12.07
N GLU A 9 -1.32 -4.59 -11.59
CA GLU A 9 -2.53 -4.91 -10.82
C GLU A 9 -2.55 -4.19 -9.48
N ILE A 10 -1.40 -4.12 -8.79
CA ILE A 10 -1.27 -3.40 -7.52
C ILE A 10 -1.57 -1.91 -7.73
N LYS A 11 -1.01 -1.29 -8.78
CA LYS A 11 -1.26 0.11 -9.10
C LYS A 11 -2.74 0.39 -9.33
N LYS A 12 -3.39 -0.42 -10.18
CA LYS A 12 -4.85 -0.32 -10.41
C LYS A 12 -5.65 -0.53 -9.13
N PHE A 13 -5.26 -1.49 -8.30
CA PHE A 13 -5.93 -1.75 -7.03
C PHE A 13 -5.82 -0.54 -6.09
N VAL A 14 -4.64 0.04 -5.97
CA VAL A 14 -4.36 1.21 -5.12
C VAL A 14 -5.19 2.41 -5.57
N GLU A 15 -5.18 2.71 -6.86
CA GLU A 15 -5.95 3.84 -7.45
C GLU A 15 -7.47 3.63 -7.34
N ASN A 16 -7.98 2.40 -7.44
CA ASN A 16 -9.41 2.12 -7.35
C ASN A 16 -9.94 2.00 -5.90
N ASN A 17 -9.07 1.71 -4.92
CA ASN A 17 -9.48 1.41 -3.54
C ASN A 17 -9.02 2.46 -2.52
N SER A 18 -8.29 3.49 -2.97
CA SER A 18 -7.78 4.54 -2.10
C SER A 18 -7.42 5.80 -2.88
N ASP A 19 -7.28 6.91 -2.16
CA ASP A 19 -6.74 8.16 -2.69
C ASP A 19 -5.19 8.20 -2.71
N SER A 20 -4.55 7.08 -2.39
CA SER A 20 -3.09 6.94 -2.41
C SER A 20 -2.60 6.54 -3.80
N LYS A 21 -1.36 6.91 -4.15
CA LYS A 21 -0.69 6.53 -5.41
C LYS A 21 0.49 5.63 -5.14
N LEU A 22 0.67 4.60 -5.96
CA LEU A 22 1.86 3.75 -5.91
C LEU A 22 3.04 4.44 -6.61
N LEU A 23 4.17 4.59 -5.91
CA LEU A 23 5.41 5.16 -6.46
C LEU A 23 6.43 4.09 -6.87
N THR A 24 6.32 2.88 -6.32
CA THR A 24 7.23 1.78 -6.68
C THR A 24 6.99 1.29 -8.10
N THR A 25 8.07 1.01 -8.81
CA THR A 25 8.09 0.49 -10.18
C THR A 25 8.29 -1.03 -10.26
N GLU A 26 8.89 -1.64 -9.24
CA GLU A 26 9.20 -3.07 -9.19
C GLU A 26 8.57 -3.78 -7.99
N TYR A 27 8.06 -4.99 -8.20
CA TYR A 27 7.46 -5.80 -7.14
C TYR A 27 8.04 -7.22 -7.16
N HIS A 28 8.91 -7.51 -6.20
CA HIS A 28 9.61 -8.79 -6.11
C HIS A 28 8.89 -9.81 -5.20
N GLY A 29 7.95 -9.38 -4.35
CA GLY A 29 7.17 -10.31 -3.52
C GLY A 29 6.39 -9.69 -2.37
N PHE A 30 5.63 -10.52 -1.66
CA PHE A 30 4.67 -10.07 -0.63
C PHE A 30 5.31 -9.39 0.59
N SER A 31 6.56 -9.73 0.90
CA SER A 31 7.33 -9.13 1.99
C SER A 31 7.97 -7.80 1.61
N GLN A 32 8.02 -7.47 0.32
CA GLN A 32 8.60 -6.22 -0.14
C GLN A 32 7.71 -5.05 0.31
N LYS A 33 8.35 -4.03 0.88
CA LYS A 33 7.68 -2.76 1.14
C LYS A 33 7.54 -2.00 -0.18
N LEU A 34 6.34 -1.51 -0.42
CA LEU A 34 6.03 -0.63 -1.54
C LEU A 34 5.91 0.80 -1.03
N LEU A 35 6.45 1.73 -1.80
CA LEU A 35 6.36 3.16 -1.57
C LEU A 35 5.04 3.67 -2.14
N PHE A 36 4.27 4.31 -1.28
CA PHE A 36 2.99 4.93 -1.60
C PHE A 36 3.04 6.42 -1.27
N LYS A 37 2.29 7.21 -2.03
CA LYS A 37 2.04 8.62 -1.75
C LYS A 37 0.59 8.79 -1.35
N CYS A 38 0.35 9.23 -0.12
CA CYS A 38 -0.99 9.52 0.37
C CYS A 38 -1.55 10.80 -0.26
N ALA A 39 -2.87 10.95 -0.28
CA ALA A 39 -3.54 12.17 -0.73
C ALA A 39 -3.10 13.45 0.01
N CYS A 40 -2.64 13.33 1.26
CA CYS A 40 -2.09 14.46 2.04
C CYS A 40 -0.69 14.91 1.59
N GLY A 41 -0.09 14.24 0.60
CA GLY A 41 1.25 14.54 0.10
C GLY A 41 2.37 13.73 0.74
N ASN A 42 2.12 13.13 1.92
CA ASN A 42 3.11 12.31 2.61
C ASN A 42 3.37 10.97 1.90
N GLN A 43 4.64 10.58 1.90
CA GLN A 43 5.08 9.29 1.37
C GLN A 43 5.21 8.28 2.52
N PHE A 44 4.85 7.03 2.28
CA PHE A 44 4.92 5.97 3.27
C PHE A 44 5.20 4.62 2.61
N GLU A 45 5.90 3.75 3.34
CA GLU A 45 6.29 2.44 2.84
C GLU A 45 5.56 1.33 3.58
N LYS A 46 4.82 0.48 2.86
CA LYS A 46 4.14 -0.68 3.46
C LYS A 46 4.12 -1.90 2.54
N PRO A 47 4.07 -3.13 3.09
CA PRO A 47 3.81 -4.31 2.29
C PRO A 47 2.42 -4.25 1.67
N PHE A 48 2.28 -4.67 0.41
CA PHE A 48 0.98 -4.70 -0.28
C PHE A 48 -0.08 -5.49 0.49
N LYS A 49 0.34 -6.58 1.16
CA LYS A 49 -0.54 -7.39 2.02
C LYS A 49 -1.22 -6.55 3.10
N LYS A 50 -0.49 -5.67 3.78
CA LYS A 50 -1.05 -4.79 4.83
C LYS A 50 -1.99 -3.73 4.23
N PHE A 51 -1.66 -3.22 3.05
CA PHE A 51 -2.50 -2.27 2.34
C PHE A 51 -3.86 -2.89 1.95
N LYS A 52 -3.84 -4.11 1.42
CA LYS A 52 -5.01 -4.84 0.97
C LYS A 52 -5.81 -5.45 2.13
N ASP A 53 -5.19 -6.31 2.94
CA ASP A 53 -5.89 -7.15 3.92
C ASP A 53 -6.23 -6.36 5.19
N ASN A 54 -5.28 -5.56 5.69
CA ASN A 54 -5.46 -4.78 6.92
C ASN A 54 -6.05 -3.39 6.67
N HIS A 55 -6.45 -3.06 5.43
CA HIS A 55 -7.01 -1.76 5.05
C HIS A 55 -6.12 -0.56 5.45
N GLN A 56 -4.80 -0.76 5.57
CA GLN A 56 -3.86 0.30 5.92
C GLN A 56 -3.48 1.10 4.67
N ARG A 57 -4.46 1.83 4.12
CA ARG A 57 -4.36 2.51 2.82
C ARG A 57 -3.84 3.95 2.91
N LYS A 58 -3.66 4.45 4.13
CA LYS A 58 -3.25 5.82 4.44
C LYS A 58 -1.89 5.84 5.15
N CYS A 59 -1.23 7.00 5.08
CA CYS A 59 0.01 7.25 5.83
C CYS A 59 -0.26 7.29 7.34
N GLU A 60 0.82 7.20 8.12
CA GLU A 60 0.76 7.21 9.59
C GLU A 60 0.22 8.53 10.15
N VAL A 61 0.38 9.62 9.41
CA VAL A 61 -0.16 10.93 9.78
C VAL A 61 -1.69 10.94 9.67
N CYS A 62 -2.24 10.40 8.58
CA CYS A 62 -3.69 10.35 8.38
C CYS A 62 -4.36 9.21 9.14
N GLN A 63 -3.63 8.13 9.39
CA GLN A 63 -4.13 6.96 10.10
C GLN A 63 -3.00 6.38 10.96
N PRO A 64 -2.82 6.90 12.18
CA PRO A 64 -1.79 6.40 13.08
C PRO A 64 -2.05 4.93 13.42
N PRO A 65 -0.99 4.11 13.54
CA PRO A 65 -1.13 2.73 13.98
C PRO A 65 -1.80 2.72 15.36
N LYS A 66 -2.80 1.86 15.54
CA LYS A 66 -3.43 1.67 16.84
C LYS A 66 -2.34 1.26 17.84
N ALA A 67 -2.21 2.03 18.93
CA ALA A 67 -1.34 1.65 20.03
C ALA A 67 -1.75 0.26 20.54
N SER A 68 -0.78 -0.63 20.70
CA SER A 68 -1.02 -1.90 21.39
C SER A 68 -1.40 -1.57 22.82
N ARG A 69 -2.64 -1.86 23.21
CA ARG A 69 -3.07 -1.88 24.61
C ARG A 69 -2.83 -3.28 25.17
#